data_AF-A0A7C5HNM2-F1
#
_entry.id   AF-A0A7C5HNM2-F1
#
_cell.length_a   1.000
_cell.length_b   1.000
_cell.length_c   1.000
_cell.angle_alpha   90.00
_cell.angle_beta   90.00
_cell.angle_gamma   90.00
#
_symmetry.space_group_name_H-M   'P 1'
#
loop_
_entity.id
_entity.type
_entity.pdbx_description
1 polymer ?
#
loop_
_entity_poly.entity_id
_entity_poly.type
_entity_poly.pdbx_seq_one_letter_code
_entity_poly.pdbx_strand_id
1 'polypeptide(L)'
;MLDISYIRQNPEEVKEMLRQRQQSDDLPKVDRLLERDAERKAMVQRTDDLKALRNRVSKEIANIKRTGQGSGEKLISQMKSVSNQISDLDLGLSTLEDEIEELLLNLPNKLHESVPEGTSAEENLLYKGPISFEHDLDFPIKDHLELGKSLGLFDFERGAKITGAGFPVYTGKGARLERALINFMLDTHSANHGYTEVFPPFMVNKESLRGTGQWPKFADQVYHMPEDGLYAIPTAEVPV
;
A
#
# COMPACT_ATOMS: atom_id res chain seq x y z
N MET A 1 4.88 2.32 -3.96
CA MET A 1 4.59 3.77 -4.06
C MET A 1 5.37 4.37 -5.22
N LEU A 2 4.89 5.47 -5.81
CA LEU A 2 5.63 6.20 -6.85
C LEU A 2 6.85 6.91 -6.24
N ASP A 3 7.94 7.02 -7.02
CA ASP A 3 9.12 7.78 -6.62
C ASP A 3 8.79 9.28 -6.58
N ILE A 4 9.05 9.94 -5.45
CA ILE A 4 8.84 11.38 -5.28
C ILE A 4 9.62 12.21 -6.31
N SER A 5 10.78 11.74 -6.74
CA SER A 5 11.60 12.38 -7.78
C SER A 5 10.91 12.35 -9.13
N TYR A 6 10.23 11.25 -9.45
CA TYR A 6 9.45 11.12 -10.67
C TYR A 6 8.25 12.06 -10.66
N ILE A 7 7.51 12.14 -9.55
CA ILE A 7 6.36 13.06 -9.38
C ILE A 7 6.81 14.52 -9.54
N ARG A 8 7.96 14.87 -8.97
CA ARG A 8 8.54 16.22 -9.07
C ARG A 8 8.91 16.61 -10.49
N GLN A 9 9.43 15.67 -11.27
CA GLN A 9 9.85 15.91 -12.65
C GLN A 9 8.67 15.89 -13.63
N ASN A 10 7.63 15.11 -13.34
CA ASN A 10 6.51 14.84 -14.24
C ASN A 10 5.14 15.05 -13.55
N PRO A 11 4.87 16.19 -12.89
CA PRO A 11 3.66 16.36 -12.09
C PRO A 11 2.39 16.29 -12.93
N GLU A 12 2.42 16.84 -14.16
CA GLU A 12 1.28 16.81 -15.07
C GLU A 12 1.01 15.41 -15.64
N GLU A 13 2.05 14.58 -15.83
CA GLU A 13 1.88 13.19 -16.24
C GLU A 13 1.16 12.38 -15.14
N VAL A 14 1.53 12.60 -13.87
CA VAL A 14 0.88 11.96 -12.73
C VAL A 14 -0.58 12.42 -12.61
N LYS A 15 -0.85 13.72 -12.81
CA LYS A 15 -2.22 14.25 -12.83
C LYS A 15 -3.05 13.67 -13.95
N GLU A 16 -2.50 13.55 -15.15
CA GLU A 16 -3.22 12.96 -16.29
C GLU A 16 -3.53 11.47 -16.05
N MET A 17 -2.57 10.72 -15.51
CA MET A 17 -2.80 9.34 -15.08
C MET A 17 -3.95 9.24 -14.07
N LEU A 18 -4.03 10.16 -13.09
CA LEU A 18 -5.15 10.19 -12.13
C LEU A 18 -6.50 10.46 -12.83
N ARG A 19 -6.53 11.34 -13.84
CA ARG A 19 -7.74 11.58 -14.64
C ARG A 19 -8.16 10.34 -15.42
N GLN A 20 -7.22 9.68 -16.10
CA GLN A 20 -7.47 8.42 -16.82
C GLN A 20 -8.03 7.33 -15.89
N ARG A 21 -7.55 7.28 -14.63
CA ARG A 21 -8.04 6.36 -13.59
C ARG A 21 -9.38 6.76 -12.95
N GLN A 22 -10.04 7.82 -13.43
CA GLN A 22 -11.26 8.38 -12.81
C GLN A 22 -11.05 8.80 -11.34
N GLN A 23 -9.83 9.21 -10.97
CA GLN A 23 -9.43 9.63 -9.63
C GLN A 23 -9.09 11.13 -9.59
N SER A 24 -9.91 11.95 -10.25
CA SER A 24 -9.68 13.41 -10.30
C SER A 24 -9.73 14.08 -8.91
N ASP A 25 -10.40 13.47 -7.93
CA ASP A 25 -10.43 13.94 -6.55
C ASP A 25 -9.05 13.87 -5.85
N ASP A 26 -8.12 13.07 -6.40
CA ASP A 26 -6.76 12.95 -5.88
C ASP A 26 -5.78 13.98 -6.47
N LEU A 27 -6.19 14.78 -7.48
CA LEU A 27 -5.32 15.80 -8.09
C LEU A 27 -4.74 16.79 -7.08
N PRO A 28 -5.51 17.36 -6.13
CA PRO A 28 -4.98 18.27 -5.12
C PRO A 28 -3.94 17.61 -4.20
N LYS A 29 -3.95 16.27 -4.07
CA LYS A 29 -2.95 15.54 -3.27
C LYS A 29 -1.57 15.60 -3.91
N VAL A 30 -1.49 15.62 -5.25
CA VAL A 30 -0.23 15.80 -5.98
C VAL A 30 0.36 17.17 -5.71
N ASP A 31 -0.46 18.22 -5.78
CA ASP A 31 0.00 19.59 -5.52
C ASP A 31 0.46 19.74 -4.06
N ARG A 32 -0.34 19.25 -3.10
CA ARG A 32 0.02 19.23 -1.67
C ARG A 32 1.33 18.47 -1.43
N LEU A 33 1.53 17.33 -2.07
CA LEU A 33 2.75 16.53 -1.95
C LEU A 33 3.99 17.32 -2.42
N LEU A 34 3.88 18.04 -3.53
CA LEU A 34 4.97 18.87 -4.06
C LEU A 34 5.27 20.06 -3.14
N GLU A 35 4.24 20.68 -2.56
CA GLU A 35 4.41 21.72 -1.55
C GLU A 35 5.14 21.19 -0.31
N ARG A 36 4.72 20.03 0.22
CA ARG A 36 5.38 19.41 1.38
C ARG A 36 6.83 19.03 1.05
N ASP A 37 7.11 18.49 -0.14
CA ASP A 37 8.49 18.18 -0.57
C ASP A 37 9.38 19.45 -0.65
N ALA A 38 8.81 20.57 -1.12
CA ALA A 38 9.52 21.84 -1.17
C ALA A 38 9.83 22.38 0.25
N GLU A 39 8.85 22.33 1.15
CA GLU A 39 9.03 22.69 2.56
C GLU A 39 10.10 21.81 3.23
N ARG A 40 10.06 20.49 2.95
CA ARG A 40 11.02 19.53 3.48
C ARG A 40 12.43 19.90 3.08
N LYS A 41 12.66 20.18 1.79
CA LYS A 41 13.98 20.59 1.30
C LYS A 41 14.48 21.89 1.93
N ALA A 42 13.58 22.87 2.10
CA ALA A 42 13.94 24.13 2.76
C ALA A 42 14.31 23.92 4.24
N MET A 43 13.56 23.06 4.95
CA MET A 43 13.86 22.70 6.34
C MET A 43 15.18 21.94 6.47
N VAL A 44 15.45 20.97 5.58
CA VAL A 44 16.72 20.24 5.54
C VAL A 44 17.88 21.20 5.34
N GLN A 45 17.82 22.07 4.33
CA GLN A 45 18.87 23.05 4.05
C GLN A 45 19.13 23.95 5.27
N ARG A 46 18.07 24.48 5.89
CA ARG A 46 18.19 25.34 7.08
C ARG A 46 18.79 24.60 8.26
N THR A 47 18.42 23.34 8.44
CA THR A 47 18.95 22.48 9.50
C THR A 47 20.44 22.22 9.29
N ASP A 48 20.86 21.95 8.05
CA ASP A 48 22.26 21.75 7.69
C ASP A 48 23.09 23.02 7.89
N ASP A 49 22.57 24.19 7.51
CA ASP A 49 23.22 25.48 7.73
C ASP A 49 23.43 25.76 9.23
N LEU A 50 22.43 25.47 10.07
CA LEU A 50 22.53 25.61 11.52
C LEU A 50 23.50 24.60 12.14
N LYS A 51 23.49 23.34 11.68
CA LYS A 51 24.44 22.31 12.11
C LYS A 51 25.87 22.71 11.74
N ALA A 52 26.09 23.25 10.53
CA ALA A 52 27.37 23.78 10.08
C ALA A 52 27.82 24.99 10.93
N LEU A 53 26.92 25.94 11.20
CA LEU A 53 27.18 27.10 12.06
C LEU A 53 27.58 26.66 13.47
N ARG A 54 26.82 25.75 14.08
CA ARG A 54 27.10 25.18 15.41
C ARG A 54 28.48 24.55 15.46
N ASN A 55 28.82 23.73 14.46
CA ASN A 55 30.11 23.05 14.41
C ASN A 55 31.27 24.04 14.23
N ARG A 56 31.11 25.09 13.42
CA ARG A 56 32.11 26.15 13.24
C ARG A 56 32.37 26.92 14.53
N VAL A 57 31.30 27.40 15.18
CA VAL A 57 31.41 28.19 16.42
C VAL A 57 31.88 27.34 17.59
N SER A 58 31.55 26.05 17.64
CA SER A 58 32.07 25.13 18.66
C SER A 58 33.60 24.99 18.60
N LYS A 59 34.18 24.95 17.39
CA LYS A 59 35.64 24.98 17.20
C LYS A 59 36.26 26.30 17.65
N GLU A 60 35.57 27.42 17.41
CA GLU A 60 36.00 28.75 17.85
C GLU A 60 36.01 28.88 19.38
N ILE A 61 34.94 28.41 20.05
CA ILE A 61 34.85 28.37 21.53
C ILE A 61 35.97 27.51 22.11
N ALA A 62 36.25 26.34 21.53
CA ALA A 62 37.34 25.47 21.95
C ALA A 62 38.70 26.17 21.82
N ASN A 63 38.91 26.94 20.75
CA ASN A 63 40.14 27.70 20.56
C ASN A 63 40.28 28.84 21.59
N ILE A 64 39.22 29.61 21.85
CA ILE A 64 39.19 30.69 22.86
C ILE A 64 39.53 30.14 24.25
N LYS A 65 38.92 29.00 24.64
CA LYS A 65 39.21 28.34 25.92
C LYS A 65 40.67 27.89 26.04
N ARG A 66 41.30 27.51 24.92
CA ARG A 66 42.70 27.06 24.87
C ARG A 66 43.69 28.23 24.90
N THR A 67 43.40 29.33 24.19
CA THR A 67 44.31 30.47 24.07
C THR A 67 44.15 31.50 25.19
N GLY A 68 43.03 31.47 25.92
CA GLY A 68 42.75 32.42 27.01
C GLY A 68 42.44 33.85 26.54
N GLN A 69 42.31 34.08 25.23
CA GLN A 69 42.00 35.39 24.65
C GLN A 69 40.52 35.47 24.25
N GLY A 70 39.73 36.25 25.00
CA GLY A 70 38.30 36.51 24.76
C GLY A 70 37.35 35.86 25.78
N SER A 71 36.07 36.23 25.74
CA SER A 71 35.00 35.58 26.54
C SER A 71 34.08 34.75 25.64
N GLY A 72 34.03 33.44 25.90
CA GLY A 72 33.20 32.49 25.14
C GLY A 72 31.73 32.43 25.59
N GLU A 73 31.34 33.10 26.68
CA GLU A 73 30.00 32.96 27.28
C GLU A 73 28.86 33.36 26.34
N LYS A 74 29.03 34.46 25.58
CA LYS A 74 28.05 34.89 24.58
C LYS A 74 27.89 33.86 23.45
N LEU A 75 28.99 33.30 22.95
CA LEU A 75 28.97 32.29 21.91
C LEU A 75 28.32 30.99 22.41
N ILE A 76 28.59 30.58 23.66
CA ILE A 76 27.95 29.42 24.28
C ILE A 76 26.43 29.63 24.38
N SER A 77 25.98 30.81 24.82
CA SER A 77 24.54 31.13 24.88
C SER A 77 23.88 31.13 23.50
N GLN A 78 24.55 31.69 22.47
CA GLN A 78 24.05 31.65 21.10
C GLN A 78 23.96 30.22 20.56
N MET A 79 24.95 29.37 20.85
CA MET A 79 24.95 27.97 20.41
C MET A 79 23.91 27.11 21.11
N LYS A 80 23.53 27.45 22.35
CA LYS A 80 22.38 26.85 23.01
C LYS A 80 21.08 27.15 22.27
N SER A 81 20.87 28.40 21.85
CA SER A 81 19.71 28.79 21.02
C SER A 81 19.70 28.06 19.66
N VAL A 82 20.85 27.98 18.98
CA VAL A 82 20.98 27.24 17.72
C VAL A 82 20.68 25.75 17.91
N SER A 83 21.12 25.14 19.02
CA SER A 83 20.85 23.73 19.31
C SER A 83 19.35 23.46 19.54
N ASN A 84 18.65 24.38 20.20
CA ASN A 84 17.20 24.31 20.35
C ASN A 84 16.50 24.42 18.99
N GLN A 85 16.87 25.41 18.15
CA GLN A 85 16.31 25.55 16.79
C GLN A 85 16.53 24.31 15.93
N ILE A 86 17.71 23.68 16.01
CA ILE A 86 17.97 22.41 15.31
C ILE A 86 17.00 21.33 15.79
N SER A 87 16.79 21.22 17.11
CA SER A 87 15.90 20.20 17.68
C SER A 87 14.45 20.41 17.24
N ASP A 88 13.99 21.67 17.22
CA ASP A 88 12.64 22.03 16.75
C ASP A 88 12.46 21.72 15.25
N LEU A 89 13.48 22.00 14.43
CA LEU A 89 13.47 21.70 13.01
C LEU A 89 13.53 20.20 12.73
N ASP A 90 14.35 19.44 13.46
CA ASP A 90 14.44 17.98 13.31
C ASP A 90 13.09 17.32 13.67
N LEU A 91 12.38 17.82 14.70
CA LEU A 91 11.03 17.35 15.03
C LEU A 91 10.01 17.70 13.94
N GLY A 92 10.02 18.94 13.45
CA GLY A 92 9.13 19.36 12.36
C GLY A 92 9.38 18.60 11.06
N LEU A 93 10.64 18.25 10.78
CA LEU A 93 11.03 17.45 9.63
C LEU A 93 10.43 16.04 9.70
N SER A 94 10.45 15.40 10.88
CA SER A 94 9.83 14.08 11.08
C SER A 94 8.35 14.10 10.75
N THR A 95 7.59 15.07 11.29
CA THR A 95 6.15 15.19 11.00
C THR A 95 5.89 15.41 9.51
N LEU A 96 6.73 16.22 8.86
CA LEU A 96 6.58 16.51 7.44
C LEU A 96 6.91 15.29 6.56
N GLU A 97 7.87 14.47 6.98
CA GLU A 97 8.19 13.21 6.32
C GLU A 97 7.03 12.20 6.44
N ASP A 98 6.40 12.11 7.61
CA ASP A 98 5.20 11.28 7.82
C ASP A 98 4.04 11.73 6.90
N GLU A 99 3.78 13.04 6.78
CA GLU A 99 2.75 13.57 5.88
C GLU A 99 3.04 13.27 4.41
N ILE A 100 4.30 13.42 3.98
CA ILE A 100 4.74 13.09 2.61
C ILE A 100 4.53 11.60 2.34
N GLU A 101 4.90 10.75 3.29
CA GLU A 101 4.76 9.31 3.19
C GLU A 101 3.28 8.90 3.08
N GLU A 102 2.40 9.47 3.91
CA GLU A 102 0.97 9.23 3.85
C GLU A 102 0.38 9.60 2.49
N LEU A 103 0.75 10.77 1.94
CA LEU A 103 0.32 11.20 0.62
C LEU A 103 0.80 10.23 -0.47
N LEU A 104 2.06 9.80 -0.41
CA LEU A 104 2.65 8.86 -1.38
C LEU A 104 2.00 7.47 -1.34
N LEU A 105 1.66 6.96 -0.14
CA LEU A 105 1.01 5.66 0.03
C LEU A 105 -0.41 5.64 -0.54
N ASN A 106 -1.07 6.79 -0.64
CA ASN A 106 -2.43 6.90 -1.17
C ASN A 106 -2.49 7.07 -2.70
N LEU A 107 -1.36 7.35 -3.36
CA LEU A 107 -1.31 7.47 -4.81
C LEU A 107 -1.27 6.08 -5.48
N PRO A 108 -2.06 5.87 -6.57
CA PRO A 108 -2.04 4.62 -7.32
C PRO A 108 -0.73 4.46 -8.09
N ASN A 109 -0.48 3.24 -8.57
CA ASN A 109 0.67 2.97 -9.43
C ASN A 109 0.52 3.61 -10.83
N LYS A 110 1.65 3.81 -11.53
CA LYS A 110 1.68 4.30 -12.90
C LYS A 110 0.93 3.36 -13.84
N LEU A 111 0.12 3.93 -14.74
CA LEU A 111 -0.45 3.16 -15.85
C LEU A 111 0.65 2.86 -16.87
N HIS A 112 0.73 1.61 -17.33
CA HIS A 112 1.60 1.28 -18.44
C HIS A 112 1.02 1.86 -19.74
N GLU A 113 1.89 2.30 -20.66
CA GLU A 113 1.48 2.94 -21.93
C GLU A 113 0.59 2.05 -22.81
N SER A 114 0.63 0.74 -22.61
CA SER A 114 -0.19 -0.24 -23.33
C SER A 114 -1.58 -0.44 -22.72
N VAL A 115 -1.89 0.18 -21.57
CA VAL A 115 -3.21 0.06 -20.95
C VAL A 115 -4.18 0.95 -21.73
N PRO A 116 -5.27 0.40 -22.28
CA PRO A 116 -6.25 1.21 -23.00
C PRO A 116 -6.94 2.20 -22.06
N GLU A 117 -7.29 3.37 -22.58
CA GLU A 117 -8.14 4.32 -21.87
C GLU A 117 -9.55 3.74 -21.72
N GLY A 118 -10.20 4.06 -20.59
CA GLY A 118 -11.58 3.66 -20.32
C GLY A 118 -12.07 4.25 -19.01
N THR A 119 -13.38 4.44 -18.90
CA THR A 119 -14.02 5.02 -17.70
C THR A 119 -14.73 3.98 -16.86
N SER A 120 -15.02 2.80 -17.42
CA SER A 120 -15.73 1.72 -16.76
C SER A 120 -15.33 0.34 -17.27
N ALA A 121 -15.84 -0.72 -16.63
CA ALA A 121 -15.52 -2.10 -16.98
C ALA A 121 -16.07 -2.51 -18.37
N GLU A 122 -17.09 -1.82 -18.86
CA GLU A 122 -17.71 -2.04 -20.17
C GLU A 122 -16.79 -1.65 -21.33
N GLU A 123 -15.77 -0.82 -21.08
CA GLU A 123 -14.78 -0.37 -22.08
C GLU A 123 -13.55 -1.29 -22.12
N ASN A 124 -13.49 -2.32 -21.28
CA ASN A 124 -12.39 -3.28 -21.28
C ASN A 124 -12.28 -4.00 -22.64
N LEU A 125 -11.08 -3.95 -23.23
CA LEU A 125 -10.81 -4.63 -24.50
C LEU A 125 -10.67 -6.14 -24.30
N LEU A 126 -11.35 -6.91 -25.16
CA LEU A 126 -11.28 -8.37 -25.16
C LEU A 126 -9.99 -8.83 -25.86
N TYR A 127 -9.00 -9.30 -25.11
CA TYR A 127 -7.76 -9.82 -25.70
C TYR A 127 -7.96 -11.16 -26.42
N LYS A 128 -8.74 -12.06 -25.83
CA LYS A 128 -9.12 -13.35 -26.41
C LYS A 128 -10.60 -13.60 -26.15
N GLY A 129 -11.30 -14.05 -27.18
CA GLY A 129 -12.72 -14.36 -27.10
C GLY A 129 -13.04 -15.42 -26.03
N PRO A 130 -14.27 -15.42 -25.50
CA PRO A 130 -14.73 -16.49 -24.62
C PRO A 130 -14.59 -17.84 -25.32
N ILE A 131 -14.30 -18.89 -24.53
CA ILE A 131 -14.35 -20.27 -25.03
C ILE A 131 -15.81 -20.57 -25.37
N SER A 132 -16.09 -21.02 -26.59
CA SER A 132 -17.44 -21.39 -27.00
C SER A 132 -17.91 -22.62 -26.23
N PHE A 133 -19.11 -22.53 -25.65
CA PHE A 133 -19.84 -23.69 -25.13
C PHE A 133 -20.82 -24.14 -26.21
N GLU A 134 -20.40 -25.09 -27.04
CA GLU A 134 -21.14 -25.56 -28.22
C GLU A 134 -21.98 -26.81 -27.91
N HIS A 135 -22.74 -26.79 -26.82
CA HIS A 135 -23.65 -27.89 -26.49
C HIS A 135 -25.08 -27.39 -26.48
N ASP A 136 -25.90 -28.00 -27.32
CA ASP A 136 -27.35 -27.81 -27.31
C ASP A 136 -27.90 -28.44 -26.04
N LEU A 137 -28.29 -27.59 -25.08
CA LEU A 137 -28.96 -28.03 -23.87
C LEU A 137 -30.47 -28.05 -24.13
N ASP A 138 -31.07 -29.23 -24.09
CA ASP A 138 -32.51 -29.45 -24.28
C ASP A 138 -33.32 -29.36 -22.97
N PHE A 139 -32.72 -28.77 -21.93
CA PHE A 139 -33.33 -28.58 -20.61
C PHE A 139 -33.08 -27.17 -20.04
N PRO A 140 -33.93 -26.69 -19.12
CA PRO A 140 -33.71 -25.42 -18.42
C PRO A 140 -32.40 -25.43 -17.63
N ILE A 141 -31.54 -24.45 -17.89
CA ILE A 141 -30.26 -24.28 -17.21
C ILE A 141 -30.52 -23.78 -15.78
N LYS A 142 -29.93 -24.48 -14.81
CA LYS A 142 -29.89 -24.06 -13.40
C LYS A 142 -28.59 -23.33 -13.13
N ASP A 143 -28.65 -22.30 -12.29
CA ASP A 143 -27.43 -21.67 -11.79
C ASP A 143 -26.70 -22.56 -10.78
N HIS A 144 -25.52 -22.12 -10.34
CA HIS A 144 -24.71 -22.88 -9.39
C HIS A 144 -25.38 -23.00 -8.01
N LEU A 145 -26.26 -22.07 -7.62
CA LEU A 145 -26.97 -22.08 -6.34
C LEU A 145 -28.06 -23.15 -6.33
N GLU A 146 -28.91 -23.13 -7.35
CA GLU A 146 -29.97 -24.11 -7.55
C GLU A 146 -29.40 -25.52 -7.71
N LEU A 147 -28.37 -25.67 -8.55
CA LEU A 147 -27.72 -26.95 -8.78
C LEU A 147 -27.05 -27.46 -7.50
N GLY A 148 -26.25 -26.62 -6.84
CA GLY A 148 -25.54 -27.00 -5.62
C GLY A 148 -26.48 -27.35 -4.47
N LYS A 149 -27.60 -26.64 -4.32
CA LYS A 149 -28.65 -26.98 -3.36
C LYS A 149 -29.32 -28.31 -3.70
N SER A 150 -29.70 -28.51 -4.95
CA SER A 150 -30.40 -29.75 -5.38
C SER A 150 -29.54 -31.00 -5.21
N LEU A 151 -28.22 -30.86 -5.34
CA LEU A 151 -27.24 -31.93 -5.17
C LEU A 151 -26.68 -32.03 -3.74
N GLY A 152 -27.05 -31.12 -2.85
CA GLY A 152 -26.52 -31.06 -1.48
C GLY A 152 -25.00 -30.86 -1.44
N LEU A 153 -24.45 -29.98 -2.29
CA LEU A 153 -23.01 -29.69 -2.35
C LEU A 153 -22.56 -28.66 -1.32
N PHE A 154 -23.48 -27.78 -0.90
CA PHE A 154 -23.26 -26.81 0.15
C PHE A 154 -24.57 -26.45 0.86
N ASP A 155 -24.44 -25.82 2.02
CA ASP A 155 -25.54 -25.37 2.87
C ASP A 155 -25.29 -23.94 3.38
N PHE A 156 -25.98 -22.98 2.78
CA PHE A 156 -25.91 -21.57 3.17
C PHE A 156 -26.70 -21.28 4.44
N GLU A 157 -27.76 -22.03 4.76
CA GLU A 157 -28.54 -21.79 5.97
C GLU A 157 -27.72 -22.15 7.21
N ARG A 158 -27.03 -23.29 7.17
CA ARG A 158 -26.10 -23.69 8.24
C ARG A 158 -24.90 -22.75 8.33
N GLY A 159 -24.32 -22.34 7.21
CA GLY A 159 -23.21 -21.40 7.22
C GLY A 159 -23.59 -20.02 7.75
N ALA A 160 -24.79 -19.53 7.44
CA ALA A 160 -25.32 -18.30 8.02
C ALA A 160 -25.55 -18.39 9.54
N LYS A 161 -25.94 -19.57 10.05
CA LYS A 161 -26.06 -19.81 11.50
C LYS A 161 -24.72 -19.85 12.23
N ILE A 162 -23.65 -20.26 11.56
CA ILE A 162 -22.31 -20.38 12.14
C ILE A 162 -21.57 -19.03 12.09
N THR A 163 -21.64 -18.32 10.96
CA THR A 163 -20.82 -17.12 10.69
C THR A 163 -21.67 -15.90 10.34
N GLY A 164 -22.60 -16.03 9.39
CA GLY A 164 -23.40 -14.93 8.87
C GLY A 164 -23.67 -15.04 7.36
N ALA A 165 -24.31 -14.03 6.78
CA ALA A 165 -24.61 -14.01 5.35
C ALA A 165 -23.33 -14.12 4.50
N GLY A 166 -23.39 -14.87 3.39
CA GLY A 166 -22.27 -15.03 2.45
C GLY A 166 -21.32 -16.21 2.73
N PHE A 167 -21.52 -16.97 3.80
CA PHE A 167 -20.67 -18.11 4.16
C PHE A 167 -21.40 -19.45 3.89
N PRO A 168 -21.02 -20.22 2.85
CA PRO A 168 -21.55 -21.58 2.63
C PRO A 168 -20.78 -22.63 3.44
N VAL A 169 -21.49 -23.67 3.92
CA VAL A 169 -20.85 -24.91 4.38
C VAL A 169 -20.82 -25.91 3.24
N TYR A 170 -19.66 -26.20 2.66
CA TYR A 170 -19.52 -27.26 1.66
C TYR A 170 -19.65 -28.64 2.30
N THR A 171 -20.36 -29.56 1.64
CA THR A 171 -20.63 -30.91 2.17
C THR A 171 -20.44 -31.99 1.11
N GLY A 172 -20.18 -33.23 1.57
CA GLY A 172 -20.11 -34.42 0.73
C GLY A 172 -19.24 -34.26 -0.54
N LYS A 173 -19.87 -34.40 -1.71
CA LYS A 173 -19.19 -34.25 -3.01
C LYS A 173 -18.72 -32.81 -3.28
N GLY A 174 -19.41 -31.80 -2.75
CA GLY A 174 -19.01 -30.39 -2.91
C GLY A 174 -17.70 -30.10 -2.20
N ALA A 175 -17.59 -30.49 -0.93
CA ALA A 175 -16.34 -30.36 -0.16
C ALA A 175 -15.18 -31.15 -0.81
N ARG A 176 -15.46 -32.33 -1.37
CA ARG A 176 -14.46 -33.12 -2.10
C ARG A 176 -14.01 -32.41 -3.38
N LEU A 177 -14.94 -31.80 -4.13
CA LEU A 177 -14.64 -31.08 -5.37
C LEU A 177 -13.77 -29.85 -5.08
N GLU A 178 -14.11 -29.06 -4.07
CA GLU A 178 -13.34 -27.87 -3.66
C GLU A 178 -11.88 -28.23 -3.39
N ARG A 179 -11.66 -29.25 -2.54
CA ARG A 179 -10.30 -29.76 -2.26
C ARG A 179 -9.59 -30.31 -3.50
N ALA A 180 -10.33 -30.98 -4.38
CA ALA A 180 -9.75 -31.51 -5.62
C ALA A 180 -9.29 -30.39 -6.56
N LEU A 181 -10.03 -29.29 -6.65
CA LEU A 181 -9.65 -28.11 -7.43
C LEU A 181 -8.38 -27.45 -6.86
N ILE A 182 -8.32 -27.26 -5.54
CA ILE A 182 -7.13 -26.71 -4.87
C ILE A 182 -5.89 -27.54 -5.21
N ASN A 183 -5.94 -28.85 -4.98
CA ASN A 183 -4.80 -29.74 -5.26
C ASN A 183 -4.44 -29.75 -6.75
N PHE A 184 -5.44 -29.84 -7.64
CA PHE A 184 -5.19 -29.80 -9.08
C PHE A 184 -4.46 -28.53 -9.51
N MET A 185 -4.85 -27.36 -8.99
CA MET A 185 -4.20 -26.09 -9.30
C MET A 185 -2.76 -26.07 -8.76
N LEU A 186 -2.54 -26.46 -7.49
CA LEU A 186 -1.20 -26.53 -6.88
C LEU A 186 -0.26 -27.46 -7.66
N ASP A 187 -0.71 -28.69 -7.95
CA ASP A 187 0.04 -29.68 -8.72
C ASP A 187 0.35 -29.16 -10.12
N THR A 188 -0.62 -28.51 -10.78
CA THR A 188 -0.43 -27.96 -12.13
C THR A 188 0.64 -26.86 -12.13
N HIS A 189 0.59 -25.92 -11.19
CA HIS A 189 1.53 -24.81 -11.14
C HIS A 189 2.94 -25.23 -10.71
N SER A 190 3.04 -26.13 -9.73
CA SER A 190 4.33 -26.64 -9.26
C SER A 190 5.01 -27.57 -10.26
N ALA A 191 4.27 -28.49 -10.89
CA ALA A 191 4.85 -29.47 -11.82
C ALA A 191 5.10 -28.89 -13.22
N ASN A 192 4.20 -28.03 -13.73
CA ASN A 192 4.23 -27.63 -15.15
C ASN A 192 4.63 -26.18 -15.39
N HIS A 193 4.53 -25.30 -14.38
CA HIS A 193 4.75 -23.86 -14.55
C HIS A 193 5.93 -23.32 -13.71
N GLY A 194 6.65 -24.17 -13.00
CA GLY A 194 7.88 -23.82 -12.28
C GLY A 194 7.67 -23.00 -11.00
N TYR A 195 6.47 -22.99 -10.44
CA TYR A 195 6.19 -22.31 -9.18
C TYR A 195 6.75 -23.13 -8.01
N THR A 196 7.31 -22.44 -7.01
CA THR A 196 7.64 -23.05 -5.72
C THR A 196 6.42 -22.96 -4.82
N GLU A 197 5.90 -24.12 -4.39
CA GLU A 197 4.79 -24.16 -3.45
C GLU A 197 5.24 -23.69 -2.06
N VAL A 198 4.46 -22.79 -1.46
CA VAL A 198 4.65 -22.26 -0.11
C VAL A 198 3.33 -22.28 0.64
N PHE A 199 3.38 -22.44 1.97
CA PHE A 199 2.20 -22.43 2.84
C PHE A 199 2.35 -21.32 3.90
N PRO A 200 1.93 -20.09 3.57
CA PRO A 200 2.14 -18.94 4.44
C PRO A 200 1.12 -18.84 5.59
N PRO A 201 1.38 -18.01 6.62
CA PRO A 201 0.37 -17.64 7.61
C PRO A 201 -0.84 -16.93 6.99
N PHE A 202 -2.03 -17.14 7.58
CA PHE A 202 -3.27 -16.45 7.16
C PHE A 202 -3.55 -15.15 7.91
N MET A 203 -2.73 -14.86 8.92
CA MET A 203 -2.76 -13.63 9.70
C MET A 203 -1.42 -12.91 9.51
N VAL A 204 -1.47 -11.63 9.17
CA VAL A 204 -0.28 -10.82 8.89
C VAL A 204 -0.27 -9.54 9.72
N ASN A 205 0.92 -8.96 9.89
CA ASN A 205 1.04 -7.64 10.50
C ASN A 205 0.64 -6.54 9.49
N LYS A 206 0.47 -5.32 9.99
CA LYS A 206 0.13 -4.14 9.17
C LYS A 206 1.16 -3.84 8.07
N GLU A 207 2.45 -4.05 8.33
CA GLU A 207 3.50 -3.74 7.35
C GLU A 207 3.44 -4.67 6.13
N SER A 208 3.01 -5.92 6.29
CA SER A 208 2.74 -6.81 5.15
C SER A 208 1.65 -6.23 4.24
N LEU A 209 0.51 -5.80 4.80
CA LEU A 209 -0.57 -5.16 4.03
C LEU A 209 -0.14 -3.84 3.38
N ARG A 210 0.75 -3.11 4.04
CA ARG A 210 1.33 -1.88 3.50
C ARG A 210 2.24 -2.17 2.31
N GLY A 211 3.05 -3.23 2.39
CA GLY A 211 3.96 -3.64 1.31
C GLY A 211 3.24 -3.94 -0.01
N THR A 212 2.07 -4.55 0.06
CA THR A 212 1.24 -4.94 -1.10
C THR A 212 0.12 -3.94 -1.43
N GLY A 213 0.03 -2.81 -0.71
CA GLY A 213 -0.84 -1.69 -1.05
C GLY A 213 -2.27 -1.76 -0.52
N GLN A 214 -2.63 -2.76 0.28
CA GLN A 214 -3.92 -2.80 0.97
C GLN A 214 -4.00 -1.74 2.07
N TRP A 215 -2.88 -1.41 2.72
CA TRP A 215 -2.80 -0.34 3.71
C TRP A 215 -2.14 0.93 3.14
N PRO A 216 -2.66 2.15 3.42
CA PRO A 216 -3.83 2.47 4.25
C PRO A 216 -5.17 2.47 3.51
N LYS A 217 -5.16 2.52 2.17
CA LYS A 217 -6.34 2.87 1.35
C LYS A 217 -7.52 1.91 1.49
N PHE A 218 -7.26 0.63 1.73
CA PHE A 218 -8.26 -0.43 1.83
C PHE A 218 -8.25 -1.10 3.22
N ALA A 219 -7.79 -0.37 4.24
CA ALA A 219 -7.69 -0.86 5.62
C ALA A 219 -9.04 -1.28 6.21
N ASP A 220 -10.14 -0.69 5.72
CA ASP A 220 -11.52 -1.00 6.10
C ASP A 220 -12.07 -2.28 5.41
N GLN A 221 -11.35 -2.82 4.44
CA GLN A 221 -11.75 -4.01 3.66
C GLN A 221 -11.10 -5.31 4.16
N VAL A 222 -10.35 -5.26 5.27
CA VAL A 222 -9.68 -6.42 5.87
C VAL A 222 -10.18 -6.69 7.29
N TYR A 223 -10.30 -7.97 7.66
CA TYR A 223 -10.62 -8.33 9.04
C TYR A 223 -9.42 -8.09 9.95
N HIS A 224 -9.64 -7.47 11.10
CA HIS A 224 -8.62 -7.11 12.09
C HIS A 224 -8.87 -7.84 13.42
N MET A 225 -7.80 -8.37 14.01
CA MET A 225 -7.74 -8.92 15.37
C MET A 225 -7.06 -7.92 16.30
N PRO A 226 -7.81 -7.10 17.07
CA PRO A 226 -7.26 -5.96 17.80
C PRO A 226 -6.29 -6.32 18.93
N GLU A 227 -6.52 -7.46 19.59
CA GLU A 227 -5.70 -7.89 20.73
C GLU A 227 -4.25 -8.20 20.31
N ASP A 228 -4.08 -8.75 19.10
CA ASP A 228 -2.78 -9.13 18.55
C ASP A 228 -2.22 -8.12 17.53
N GLY A 229 -3.04 -7.17 17.07
CA GLY A 229 -2.67 -6.25 15.99
C GLY A 229 -2.44 -6.95 14.64
N LEU A 230 -3.15 -8.06 14.39
CA LEU A 230 -3.03 -8.88 13.19
C LEU A 230 -4.24 -8.74 12.27
N TYR A 231 -4.04 -8.98 10.99
CA TYR A 231 -5.06 -8.85 9.96
C TYR A 231 -5.20 -10.15 9.17
N ALA A 232 -6.42 -10.57 8.87
CA ALA A 232 -6.65 -11.71 7.99
C ALA A 232 -6.28 -11.33 6.56
N ILE A 233 -5.54 -12.20 5.87
CA ILE A 233 -5.12 -11.92 4.50
C ILE A 233 -6.33 -11.85 3.55
N PRO A 234 -6.45 -10.83 2.69
CA PRO A 234 -7.48 -10.77 1.66
C PRO A 234 -7.13 -11.65 0.43
N THR A 235 -5.86 -12.00 0.29
CA THR A 235 -5.29 -12.85 -0.77
C THR A 235 -3.92 -13.36 -0.33
N ALA A 236 -3.48 -14.49 -0.89
CA ALA A 236 -2.14 -15.04 -0.66
C ALA A 236 -1.01 -14.15 -1.23
N GLU A 237 -1.33 -13.15 -2.06
CA GLU A 237 -0.36 -12.14 -2.53
C GLU A 237 0.30 -11.38 -1.38
N VAL A 238 -0.39 -11.17 -0.26
CA VAL A 238 0.15 -10.40 0.87
C VAL A 238 1.29 -11.12 1.60
N PRO A 239 1.17 -12.42 1.95
CA PRO A 239 2.23 -13.13 2.68
C PRO A 239 3.26 -13.88 1.81
N VAL A 240 3.10 -13.94 0.48
CA VAL A 240 4.04 -14.60 -0.46
C VAL A 240 5.04 -13.61 -1.02
#